data_AF-A0A2K2UE28-F1
#
_entry.id   AF-A0A2K2UE28-F1
#
_cell.length_a   1.000
_cell.length_b   1.000
_cell.length_c   1.000
_cell.angle_alpha   90.00
_cell.angle_beta   90.00
_cell.angle_gamma   90.00
#
_symmetry.space_group_name_H-M   'P 1'
#
loop_
_entity.id
_entity.type
_entity.pdbx_description
1 polymer ?
#
loop_
_entity_poly.entity_id
_entity_poly.type
_entity_poly.pdbx_seq_one_letter_code
_entity_poly.pdbx_strand_id
1 'polypeptide(L)'
;MVDERQEPVFDDALFRQKRKHGKYRVVDAPKLEGPVADTHAHLQLLPDPALALARCTVHGVEFVCTIVDVLEDGSTTFDRLNSWKFESAAAAKRFVGWT
;
A
#
# COMPACT_ATOMS: atom_id res chain seq x y z
N MET A 1 -15.03 -19.83 0.24
CA MET A 1 -15.19 -19.28 -1.13
C MET A 1 -14.22 -18.12 -1.21
N VAL A 2 -13.19 -18.20 -2.06
CA VAL A 2 -12.31 -17.04 -2.29
C VAL A 2 -13.12 -16.09 -3.15
N ASP A 3 -13.33 -14.85 -2.69
CA ASP A 3 -13.99 -13.84 -3.50
C ASP A 3 -13.12 -13.59 -4.74
N GLU A 4 -13.60 -13.96 -5.91
CA GLU A 4 -12.87 -13.79 -7.19
C GLU A 4 -12.58 -12.31 -7.52
N ARG A 5 -13.20 -11.38 -6.78
CA ARG A 5 -12.93 -9.93 -6.87
C ARG A 5 -11.69 -9.51 -6.08
N GLN A 6 -11.20 -10.33 -5.15
CA GLN A 6 -10.06 -9.97 -4.31
C GLN A 6 -8.76 -10.25 -5.06
N GLU A 7 -8.06 -9.17 -5.44
CA GLU A 7 -6.77 -9.30 -6.10
C GLU A 7 -5.69 -9.82 -5.12
N PRO A 8 -4.73 -10.63 -5.60
CA PRO A 8 -3.65 -11.12 -4.75
C PRO A 8 -2.79 -9.97 -4.24
N VAL A 9 -2.41 -10.05 -2.98
CA VAL A 9 -1.42 -9.15 -2.37
C VAL A 9 -0.02 -9.68 -2.69
N PHE A 10 0.77 -8.90 -3.42
CA PHE A 10 2.17 -9.21 -3.72
C PHE A 10 3.09 -8.53 -2.71
N ASP A 11 3.99 -9.27 -2.04
CA ASP A 11 4.95 -8.69 -1.07
C ASP A 11 6.16 -8.04 -1.74
N ASP A 12 5.92 -6.98 -2.53
CA ASP A 12 6.95 -6.17 -3.17
C ASP A 12 6.43 -4.77 -3.55
N ALA A 13 7.32 -3.93 -4.08
CA ALA A 13 7.00 -2.58 -4.54
C ALA A 13 6.63 -2.49 -6.04
N LEU A 14 6.40 -3.60 -6.74
CA LEU A 14 6.26 -3.57 -8.21
C LEU A 14 4.82 -3.29 -8.67
N PHE A 15 4.69 -2.50 -9.72
CA PHE A 15 3.41 -2.30 -10.40
C PHE A 15 3.09 -3.47 -11.32
N ARG A 16 1.81 -3.84 -11.37
CA ARG A 16 1.33 -4.98 -12.17
C ARG A 16 0.09 -4.61 -12.96
N GLN A 17 0.03 -5.14 -14.18
CA GLN A 17 -1.14 -5.08 -15.03
C GLN A 17 -1.78 -6.47 -15.10
N LYS A 18 -3.04 -6.58 -14.69
CA LYS A 18 -3.84 -7.81 -14.79
C LYS A 18 -4.03 -8.20 -16.26
N ARG A 19 -3.88 -9.49 -16.55
CA ARG A 19 -4.05 -10.12 -17.86
C ARG A 19 -5.14 -11.19 -17.78
N LYS A 20 -5.49 -11.74 -18.95
CA LYS A 20 -6.44 -12.86 -19.05
C LYS A 20 -5.96 -14.04 -18.19
N HIS A 21 -6.92 -14.84 -17.70
CA HIS A 21 -6.68 -16.04 -16.90
C HIS A 21 -5.88 -15.78 -15.62
N GLY A 22 -6.09 -14.62 -14.97
CA GLY A 22 -5.49 -14.32 -13.66
C GLY A 22 -3.97 -14.11 -13.67
N LYS A 23 -3.35 -13.94 -14.84
CA LYS A 23 -1.92 -13.63 -14.95
C LYS A 23 -1.68 -12.14 -14.69
N TYR A 24 -0.50 -11.82 -14.15
CA TYR A 24 -0.08 -10.44 -13.91
C TYR A 24 1.27 -10.18 -14.58
N ARG A 25 1.38 -9.07 -15.30
CA ARG A 25 2.63 -8.61 -15.91
C ARG A 25 3.18 -7.45 -15.10
N VAL A 26 4.44 -7.52 -14.67
CA VAL A 26 5.13 -6.39 -14.05
C VAL A 26 5.30 -5.27 -15.08
N VAL A 27 5.04 -4.04 -14.67
CA VAL A 27 5.19 -2.83 -15.48
C VAL A 27 5.98 -1.78 -14.70
N ASP A 28 6.54 -0.81 -15.41
CA ASP A 28 7.26 0.29 -14.78
C ASP A 28 6.33 1.13 -13.90
N ALA A 29 6.89 1.67 -12.82
CA ALA A 29 6.19 2.63 -11.98
C ALA A 29 5.95 3.94 -12.75
N PRO A 30 4.87 4.67 -12.46
CA PRO A 30 4.69 6.04 -12.94
C PRO A 30 5.88 6.92 -12.54
N LYS A 31 6.35 7.75 -13.45
CA LYS A 31 7.37 8.75 -13.13
C LYS A 31 6.69 9.97 -12.53
N LEU A 32 7.05 10.31 -11.29
CA LEU A 32 6.60 11.54 -10.64
C LEU A 32 7.63 12.66 -10.89
N GLU A 33 7.15 13.90 -10.99
CA GLU A 33 8.00 15.08 -11.18
C GLU A 33 8.66 15.55 -9.86
N GLY A 34 8.24 14.97 -8.73
CA GLY A 34 8.74 15.22 -7.39
C GLY A 34 7.93 14.46 -6.34
N PRO A 35 8.18 14.70 -5.04
CA PRO A 35 7.37 14.15 -3.97
C PRO A 35 5.89 14.52 -4.11
N VAL A 36 5.00 13.57 -3.88
CA VAL A 36 3.55 13.78 -3.92
C VAL A 36 2.89 13.45 -2.58
N ALA A 37 1.71 14.02 -2.37
CA ALA A 37 0.84 13.72 -1.26
C ALA A 37 -0.38 12.94 -1.74
N ASP A 38 -0.72 11.86 -1.05
CA ASP A 38 -2.05 11.26 -1.13
C ASP A 38 -2.96 12.00 -0.14
N THR A 39 -3.87 12.83 -0.65
CA THR A 39 -4.74 13.66 0.17
C THR A 39 -5.96 12.92 0.72
N HIS A 40 -6.20 11.67 0.31
CA HIS A 40 -7.38 10.92 0.75
C HIS A 40 -7.16 9.41 0.62
N ALA A 41 -6.79 8.76 1.72
CA ALA A 41 -6.72 7.31 1.82
C ALA A 41 -7.57 6.77 2.97
N HIS A 42 -8.18 5.60 2.83
CA HIS A 42 -8.79 4.88 3.94
C HIS A 42 -7.89 3.69 4.29
N LEU A 43 -6.85 3.92 5.10
CA LEU A 43 -5.84 2.89 5.38
C LEU A 43 -6.46 1.61 5.94
N GLN A 44 -7.41 1.71 6.87
CA GLN A 44 -8.09 0.55 7.47
C GLN A 44 -8.80 -0.35 6.44
N LEU A 45 -9.21 0.19 5.30
CA LEU A 45 -9.92 -0.55 4.26
C LEU A 45 -8.99 -1.17 3.21
N LEU A 46 -7.68 -0.94 3.32
CA LEU A 46 -6.71 -1.55 2.42
C LEU A 46 -6.44 -3.01 2.84
N PRO A 47 -6.25 -3.93 1.87
CA PRO A 47 -5.93 -5.33 2.18
C PRO A 47 -4.67 -5.52 3.02
N ASP A 48 -3.69 -4.63 2.85
CA ASP A 48 -2.48 -4.56 3.66
C ASP A 48 -2.03 -3.08 3.77
N PRO A 49 -2.40 -2.38 4.86
CA PRO A 49 -2.09 -0.97 5.02
C PRO A 49 -0.58 -0.69 5.15
N ALA A 50 0.16 -1.58 5.81
CA ALA A 50 1.60 -1.43 6.00
C ALA A 50 2.35 -1.56 4.68
N LEU A 51 1.98 -2.55 3.84
CA LEU A 51 2.55 -2.73 2.52
C LEU A 51 2.23 -1.56 1.59
N ALA A 52 1.01 -1.02 1.66
CA ALA A 52 0.62 0.16 0.88
C ALA A 52 1.48 1.39 1.25
N LEU A 53 1.71 1.62 2.55
CA LEU A 53 2.61 2.68 3.02
C LEU A 53 4.06 2.44 2.60
N ALA A 54 4.55 1.19 2.61
CA ALA A 54 5.90 0.88 2.15
C ALA A 54 6.08 1.21 0.66
N ARG A 55 5.06 0.95 -0.15
CA ARG A 55 5.02 1.31 -1.58
C ARG A 55 5.00 2.82 -1.79
N CYS A 56 4.26 3.56 -0.96
CA CYS A 56 4.26 5.02 -0.97
C CYS A 56 5.70 5.55 -0.86
N THR A 57 6.45 5.08 0.14
CA THR A 57 7.85 5.44 0.36
C THR A 57 8.73 5.14 -0.86
N VAL A 58 8.62 3.94 -1.45
CA VAL A 58 9.44 3.55 -2.61
C VAL A 58 9.17 4.42 -3.84
N HIS A 59 7.93 4.87 -4.01
CA HIS A 59 7.48 5.59 -5.21
C HIS A 59 7.32 7.10 -5.03
N GLY A 60 7.84 7.68 -3.94
CA GLY A 60 7.88 9.13 -3.75
C GLY A 60 6.57 9.76 -3.29
N VAL A 61 5.67 8.99 -2.67
CA VAL A 61 4.52 9.53 -1.93
C VAL A 61 4.97 9.75 -0.48
N GLU A 62 5.26 11.01 -0.12
CA GLU A 62 5.89 11.35 1.16
C GLU A 62 4.90 11.78 2.25
N PHE A 63 3.64 12.02 1.87
CA PHE A 63 2.57 12.35 2.79
C PHE A 63 1.29 11.61 2.42
N VAL A 64 0.61 11.04 3.43
CA VAL A 64 -0.68 10.37 3.28
C VAL A 64 -1.64 10.93 4.31
N CYS A 65 -2.74 11.51 3.86
CA CYS A 65 -3.87 11.89 4.70
C CYS A 65 -4.83 10.70 4.79
N THR A 66 -4.82 10.00 5.93
CA THR A 66 -5.77 8.90 6.16
C THR A 66 -7.08 9.43 6.75
N ILE A 67 -8.20 9.01 6.18
CA ILE A 67 -9.56 9.26 6.65
C ILE A 67 -10.07 7.99 7.35
N VAL A 68 -10.59 8.17 8.55
CA VAL A 68 -11.20 7.08 9.31
C VAL A 68 -12.64 6.92 8.88
N ASP A 69 -13.00 5.70 8.46
CA ASP A 69 -14.39 5.31 8.32
C ASP A 69 -14.90 4.83 9.67
N VAL A 70 -15.76 5.64 10.28
CA VAL A 70 -16.31 5.37 11.62
C VAL A 70 -17.34 4.25 11.63
N LEU A 71 -17.94 3.92 10.48
CA LEU A 71 -19.01 2.94 10.38
C LEU A 71 -18.45 1.52 10.15
N GLU A 72 -17.47 1.38 9.27
CA GLU A 72 -16.96 0.06 8.87
C GLU A 72 -16.03 -0.54 9.93
N ASP A 73 -14.95 0.16 10.29
CA ASP A 73 -13.85 -0.41 11.09
C ASP A 73 -13.46 0.43 12.32
N GLY A 74 -14.28 1.42 12.67
CA GLY A 74 -14.26 2.13 13.95
C GLY A 74 -12.89 2.72 14.33
N SER A 75 -12.25 2.18 15.37
CA SER A 75 -10.99 2.69 15.93
C SER A 75 -9.71 2.14 15.28
N THR A 76 -9.82 1.20 14.33
CA THR A 76 -8.69 0.41 13.81
C THR A 76 -7.50 1.27 13.42
N THR A 77 -7.72 2.37 12.70
CA THR A 77 -6.64 3.28 12.30
C THR A 77 -5.91 3.87 13.49
N PHE A 78 -6.62 4.30 14.54
CA PHE A 78 -5.99 4.84 15.74
C PHE A 78 -5.15 3.79 16.49
N ASP A 79 -5.65 2.56 16.56
CA ASP A 79 -5.00 1.46 17.28
C ASP A 79 -3.77 0.92 16.53
N ARG A 80 -3.84 0.86 15.20
CA ARG A 80 -2.86 0.15 14.36
C ARG A 80 -1.86 1.07 13.65
N LEU A 81 -2.10 2.38 13.57
CA LEU A 81 -1.25 3.29 12.77
C LEU A 81 0.24 3.18 13.11
N ASN A 82 0.59 3.11 14.40
CA ASN A 82 1.98 2.98 14.81
C ASN A 82 2.61 1.64 14.37
N SER A 83 1.86 0.55 14.47
CA SER A 83 2.30 -0.76 13.98
C SER A 83 2.48 -0.76 12.47
N TRP A 84 1.52 -0.22 11.71
CA TRP A 84 1.63 -0.14 10.25
C TRP A 84 2.81 0.72 9.81
N LYS A 85 3.10 1.83 10.50
CA LYS A 85 4.30 2.64 10.22
C LYS A 85 5.59 1.85 10.43
N PHE A 86 5.67 1.08 11.51
CA PHE A 86 6.85 0.25 11.80
C PHE A 86 7.01 -0.88 10.77
N GLU A 87 5.94 -1.62 10.51
CA GLU A 87 5.88 -2.70 9.51
C GLU A 87 6.23 -2.18 8.11
N SER A 88 5.68 -1.00 7.75
CA SER A 88 5.98 -0.28 6.50
C SER A 88 7.47 0.05 6.38
N ALA A 89 8.09 0.61 7.43
CA ALA A 89 9.51 0.95 7.41
C ALA A 89 10.38 -0.30 7.21
N ALA A 90 10.04 -1.41 7.89
CA ALA A 90 10.72 -2.69 7.70
C ALA A 90 10.56 -3.23 6.26
N ALA A 91 9.36 -3.16 5.69
CA ALA A 91 9.09 -3.59 4.32
C ALA A 91 9.81 -2.71 3.28
N ALA A 92 9.74 -1.38 3.41
CA ALA A 92 10.44 -0.44 2.53
C ALA A 92 11.95 -0.69 2.53
N LYS A 93 12.57 -0.93 3.71
CA LYS A 93 13.99 -1.29 3.82
C LYS A 93 14.33 -2.53 2.99
N ARG A 94 13.49 -3.57 3.04
CA ARG A 94 13.68 -4.79 2.21
C ARG A 94 13.59 -4.49 0.72
N PHE A 95 12.64 -3.64 0.31
CA PHE A 95 12.42 -3.31 -1.10
C PHE A 95 13.57 -2.53 -1.73
N VAL A 96 14.18 -1.60 -0.98
CA VAL A 96 15.28 -0.76 -1.47
C VAL A 96 16.68 -1.35 -1.25
N GLY A 97 16.76 -2.53 -0.63
CA GLY A 97 18.02 -3.29 -0.51
C GLY A 97 19.05 -2.70 0.46
N TRP A 98 18.63 -1.89 1.44
CA TRP A 98 19.55 -1.43 2.49
C TRP A 98 19.76 -2.55 3.51
N THR A 99 21.00 -3.05 3.64
CA THR A 99 21.44 -3.86 4.79
C THR A 99 21.91 -2.95 5.91
#